data_AF-A0A848ZA11-F1
#
_entry.id   AF-A0A848ZA11-F1
#
_cell.length_a   1.000
_cell.length_b   1.000
_cell.length_c   1.000
_cell.angle_alpha   90.00
_cell.angle_beta   90.00
_cell.angle_gamma   90.00
#
_symmetry.space_group_name_H-M   'P 1'
#
loop_
_entity.id
_entity.type
_entity.pdbx_description
1 polymer ?
#
loop_
_entity_poly.entity_id
_entity_poly.type
_entity_poly.pdbx_seq_one_letter_code
_entity_poly.pdbx_strand_id
1 'polypeptide(L)'
;MMNIEGIEPEEAERRAIELVESCAWPDGPVCPHCGATGKAYRIGGARPGLRKCAVCRRQFTVKVGTLFEGSHIPLYKWVLAIFMMCSSPAGFNASQLHRSLKITYKSAWLVCQRVRQAKKQKPLASLLTARAKGGR
;
A
#
# COMPACT_ATOMS: atom_id res chain seq x y z
N MET A 1 15.75 4.16 18.49
CA MET A 1 15.65 4.12 17.01
C MET A 1 15.62 2.66 16.61
N MET A 2 14.54 2.18 15.97
CA MET A 2 14.52 0.81 15.46
C MET A 2 15.44 0.75 14.24
N ASN A 3 16.65 0.23 14.45
CA ASN A 3 17.63 -0.02 13.40
C ASN A 3 17.13 -1.21 12.57
N ILE A 4 16.85 -0.95 11.30
CA ILE A 4 16.42 -1.92 10.29
C ILE A 4 17.63 -2.53 9.56
N GLU A 5 18.82 -2.43 10.16
CA GLU A 5 20.07 -2.94 9.61
C GLU A 5 20.06 -4.46 9.73
N GLY A 6 19.56 -5.13 8.69
CA GLY A 6 19.51 -6.60 8.63
C GLY A 6 18.40 -7.19 7.78
N ILE A 7 17.47 -6.39 7.23
CA ILE A 7 16.47 -6.87 6.28
C ILE A 7 16.81 -6.32 4.90
N GLU A 8 17.12 -7.22 3.97
CA GLU A 8 17.32 -6.88 2.56
C GLU A 8 16.09 -6.13 2.01
N PRO A 9 16.28 -5.00 1.28
CA PRO A 9 15.16 -4.17 0.81
C PRO A 9 14.12 -4.92 -0.02
N GLU A 10 14.54 -5.94 -0.77
CA GLU A 10 13.66 -6.78 -1.59
C GLU A 10 12.76 -7.67 -0.73
N GLU A 11 13.32 -8.27 0.33
CA GLU A 11 12.56 -9.07 1.29
C GLU A 11 11.54 -8.23 2.05
N ALA A 12 11.96 -7.03 2.47
CA ALA A 12 11.06 -6.06 3.11
C ALA A 12 9.89 -5.68 2.19
N GLU A 13 10.16 -5.42 0.90
CA GLU A 13 9.11 -5.09 -0.07
C GLU A 13 8.14 -6.26 -0.26
N ARG A 14 8.64 -7.49 -0.37
CA ARG A 14 7.82 -8.70 -0.52
C ARG A 14 6.89 -8.90 0.68
N ARG A 15 7.42 -8.82 1.91
CA ARG A 15 6.61 -8.92 3.13
C ARG A 15 5.58 -7.81 3.24
N ALA A 16 5.95 -6.59 2.84
CA ALA A 16 5.01 -5.46 2.84
C ALA A 16 3.87 -5.68 1.83
N ILE A 17 4.16 -6.26 0.66
CA ILE A 17 3.14 -6.62 -0.32
C ILE A 17 2.20 -7.68 0.24
N GLU A 18 2.73 -8.74 0.84
CA GLU A 18 1.91 -9.81 1.44
C GLU A 18 1.02 -9.27 2.57
N LEU A 19 1.58 -8.43 3.45
CA LEU A 19 0.81 -7.78 4.51
C LEU A 19 -0.33 -6.93 3.93
N VAL A 20 -0.02 -6.06 2.97
CA VAL A 20 -1.03 -5.18 2.37
C VAL A 20 -2.07 -5.98 1.60
N GLU A 21 -1.70 -7.05 0.90
CA GLU A 21 -2.66 -7.96 0.26
C GLU A 21 -3.59 -8.61 1.29
N SER A 22 -3.06 -9.08 2.43
CA SER A 22 -3.88 -9.69 3.48
C SER A 22 -4.89 -8.72 4.10
N CYS A 23 -4.52 -7.44 4.25
CA CYS A 23 -5.43 -6.41 4.76
C CYS A 23 -6.44 -5.94 3.72
N ALA A 24 -6.02 -5.81 2.45
CA ALA A 24 -6.88 -5.31 1.38
C ALA A 24 -7.90 -6.35 0.91
N TRP A 25 -7.52 -7.63 0.95
CA TRP A 25 -8.22 -8.75 0.34
C TRP A 25 -8.30 -9.95 1.30
N PRO A 26 -9.00 -9.83 2.45
CA PRO A 26 -9.13 -10.92 3.41
C PRO A 26 -9.76 -12.17 2.79
N ASP A 27 -10.74 -11.99 1.88
CA ASP A 27 -11.46 -13.06 1.19
C ASP A 27 -10.92 -13.35 -0.23
N GLY A 28 -9.72 -12.84 -0.54
CA GLY A 28 -9.07 -13.01 -1.83
C GLY A 28 -9.17 -11.80 -2.77
N PRO A 29 -8.38 -11.81 -3.86
CA PRO A 29 -8.08 -10.61 -4.64
C PRO A 29 -9.30 -10.08 -5.39
N VAL A 30 -9.54 -8.77 -5.26
CA VAL A 30 -10.60 -8.05 -5.97
C VAL A 30 -10.00 -7.24 -7.11
N CYS A 31 -10.47 -7.46 -8.33
CA CYS A 31 -10.00 -6.72 -9.50
C CYS A 31 -10.48 -5.26 -9.45
N PRO A 32 -9.59 -4.26 -9.45
CA PRO A 32 -9.97 -2.84 -9.40
C PRO A 32 -10.61 -2.35 -10.71
N HIS A 33 -10.48 -3.10 -11.81
CA HIS A 33 -11.00 -2.72 -13.12
C HIS A 33 -12.43 -3.20 -13.38
N CYS A 34 -12.78 -4.40 -12.92
CA CYS A 34 -14.08 -5.03 -13.23
C CYS A 34 -14.81 -5.56 -11.99
N GLY A 35 -14.24 -5.43 -10.79
CA GLY A 35 -14.86 -5.87 -9.53
C GLY A 35 -14.89 -7.38 -9.29
N ALA A 36 -14.37 -8.20 -10.20
CA ALA A 36 -14.34 -9.66 -10.01
C ALA A 36 -13.52 -10.04 -8.78
N THR A 37 -14.10 -10.89 -7.91
CA THR A 37 -13.49 -11.38 -6.67
C THR A 37 -12.96 -12.80 -6.84
N GLY A 38 -11.79 -13.11 -6.28
CA GLY A 38 -11.21 -14.46 -6.28
C GLY A 38 -10.77 -15.00 -7.66
N LYS A 39 -10.93 -14.23 -8.74
CA LYS A 39 -10.59 -14.62 -10.12
C LYS A 39 -9.25 -14.05 -10.61
N ALA A 40 -8.38 -13.60 -9.71
CA ALA A 40 -7.07 -13.06 -10.07
C ALA A 40 -5.92 -13.94 -9.59
N TYR A 41 -4.97 -14.23 -10.48
CA TYR A 41 -3.79 -15.05 -10.20
C TYR A 41 -2.50 -14.21 -10.22
N ARG A 42 -1.47 -14.66 -9.49
CA ARG A 42 -0.14 -14.01 -9.52
C ARG A 42 0.54 -14.28 -10.86
N ILE A 43 1.17 -13.26 -11.40
CA ILE A 43 2.11 -13.40 -12.52
C ILE A 43 3.51 -13.21 -11.94
N GLY A 44 4.38 -14.19 -12.13
CA GLY A 44 5.81 -14.05 -11.81
C GLY A 44 6.50 -13.06 -12.74
N GLY A 45 7.61 -12.47 -12.29
CA GLY A 45 8.41 -11.55 -13.09
C GLY A 45 9.03 -10.43 -12.26
N ALA A 46 9.61 -9.44 -12.94
CA ALA A 46 10.38 -8.36 -12.31
C ALA A 46 9.58 -7.42 -11.39
N ARG A 47 8.24 -7.48 -11.41
CA ARG A 47 7.37 -6.63 -10.58
C ARG A 47 6.71 -7.46 -9.48
N PRO A 48 7.15 -7.34 -8.21
CA PRO A 48 6.56 -8.10 -7.12
C PRO A 48 5.10 -7.69 -6.88
N GLY A 49 4.25 -8.68 -6.58
CA GLY A 49 2.82 -8.45 -6.32
C GLY A 49 1.95 -8.23 -7.56
N LEU A 50 2.45 -8.51 -8.77
CA LEU A 50 1.67 -8.40 -9.99
C LEU A 50 0.62 -9.52 -10.08
N ARG A 51 -0.63 -9.12 -10.30
CA ARG A 51 -1.79 -10.00 -10.47
C ARG A 51 -2.43 -9.76 -11.83
N LYS A 52 -3.03 -10.79 -12.42
CA LYS A 52 -3.89 -10.66 -13.60
C LYS A 52 -5.26 -11.23 -13.35
N CYS A 53 -6.26 -10.45 -13.71
CA CYS A 53 -7.65 -10.86 -13.63
C CYS A 53 -7.97 -11.86 -14.75
N ALA A 54 -8.59 -13.00 -14.42
CA ALA A 54 -9.05 -13.96 -15.43
C ALA A 54 -10.25 -13.44 -16.24
N VAL A 55 -11.06 -12.54 -15.67
CA VAL A 55 -12.27 -11.99 -16.32
C VAL A 55 -11.92 -10.91 -17.33
N CYS A 56 -11.33 -9.80 -16.89
CA CYS A 56 -11.03 -8.67 -17.78
C CYS A 56 -9.63 -8.74 -18.41
N ARG A 57 -8.83 -9.76 -18.08
CA ARG A 57 -7.45 -9.99 -18.57
C ARG A 57 -6.44 -8.87 -18.30
N ARG A 58 -6.83 -7.85 -17.53
CA ARG A 58 -5.96 -6.73 -17.14
C ARG A 58 -5.07 -7.10 -15.95
N GLN A 59 -3.89 -6.48 -15.91
CA GLN A 59 -2.93 -6.62 -14.83
C GLN A 59 -3.13 -5.50 -13.80
N PHE A 60 -2.94 -5.83 -12.53
CA PHE A 60 -3.00 -4.87 -11.43
C PHE A 60 -2.11 -5.32 -10.28
N THR A 61 -1.87 -4.43 -9.34
CA THR A 61 -1.23 -4.73 -8.06
C THR A 61 -2.16 -4.27 -6.94
N VAL A 62 -1.88 -4.69 -5.71
CA VAL A 62 -2.61 -4.20 -4.53
C VAL A 62 -2.50 -2.67 -4.34
N LYS A 63 -1.54 -2.02 -5.00
CA LYS A 63 -1.39 -0.56 -4.95
C LYS A 63 -2.52 0.17 -5.69
N VAL A 64 -3.15 -0.45 -6.70
CA VAL A 64 -4.19 0.18 -7.53
C VAL A 64 -5.47 0.40 -6.72
N GLY A 65 -6.01 1.62 -6.71
CA GLY A 65 -7.22 1.96 -5.97
C GLY A 65 -7.00 2.11 -4.47
N THR A 66 -5.75 2.18 -4.00
CA THR A 66 -5.39 2.34 -2.59
C THR A 66 -4.54 3.60 -2.38
N LEU A 67 -4.21 3.90 -1.12
CA LEU A 67 -3.35 5.03 -0.75
C LEU A 67 -1.93 4.96 -1.36
N PHE A 68 -1.50 3.78 -1.82
CA PHE A 68 -0.19 3.53 -2.43
C PHE A 68 -0.14 3.87 -3.94
N GLU A 69 -1.29 4.15 -4.56
CA GLU A 69 -1.37 4.35 -6.01
C GLU A 69 -0.51 5.53 -6.50
N GLY A 70 0.22 5.32 -7.60
CA GLY A 70 1.09 6.32 -8.22
C GLY A 70 2.31 6.72 -7.37
N SER A 71 2.62 6.01 -6.28
CA SER A 71 3.79 6.29 -5.46
C SER A 71 5.00 5.48 -5.91
N HIS A 72 6.14 6.16 -6.09
CA HIS A 72 7.44 5.51 -6.33
C HIS A 72 8.14 5.10 -5.03
N ILE A 73 7.51 5.35 -3.87
CA ILE A 73 8.05 4.96 -2.57
C ILE A 73 7.82 3.44 -2.40
N PRO A 74 8.84 2.68 -1.97
CA PRO A 74 8.68 1.27 -1.63
C PRO A 74 7.55 1.05 -0.62
N LEU A 75 6.80 -0.03 -0.79
CA LEU A 75 5.64 -0.35 0.03
C LEU A 75 6.03 -0.60 1.50
N TYR A 76 7.21 -1.15 1.77
CA TYR A 76 7.68 -1.34 3.16
C TYR A 76 7.84 0.00 3.90
N LYS A 77 8.31 1.06 3.21
CA LYS A 77 8.41 2.40 3.80
C LYS A 77 7.05 3.00 4.05
N TRP A 78 6.08 2.71 3.19
CA TRP A 78 4.69 3.12 3.38
C TRP A 78 4.05 2.45 4.59
N VAL A 79 4.22 1.13 4.76
CA VAL A 79 3.73 0.40 5.93
C VAL A 79 4.34 0.98 7.21
N LEU A 80 5.66 1.21 7.23
CA LEU A 80 6.35 1.81 8.37
C LEU A 80 5.86 3.24 8.64
N ALA A 81 5.60 4.04 7.59
CA ALA A 81 5.03 5.38 7.73
C ALA A 81 3.66 5.36 8.41
N ILE A 82 2.77 4.47 7.96
CA ILE A 82 1.43 4.30 8.54
C ILE A 82 1.55 3.88 9.99
N PHE A 83 2.40 2.91 10.31
CA PHE A 83 2.65 2.47 11.68
C PHE A 83 3.08 3.63 12.58
N MET A 84 4.12 4.39 12.20
CA MET A 84 4.58 5.55 12.99
C MET A 84 3.49 6.62 13.16
N MET A 85 2.69 6.88 12.12
CA MET A 85 1.60 7.87 12.17
C MET A 85 0.37 7.39 12.95
N CYS A 86 0.19 6.09 13.12
CA CYS A 86 -0.91 5.51 13.90
C CYS A 86 -0.52 5.27 15.37
N SER A 87 0.74 4.94 15.64
CA SER A 87 1.23 4.66 16.99
C SER A 87 1.62 5.90 17.79
N SER A 88 1.69 7.09 17.18
CA SER A 88 2.01 8.35 17.88
C SER A 88 0.74 9.14 18.22
N PRO A 89 0.44 9.39 19.52
CA PRO A 89 -0.70 10.22 19.95
C PRO A 89 -0.58 11.68 19.49
N ALA A 90 0.64 12.22 19.46
CA ALA A 90 0.93 13.58 19.00
C ALA A 90 0.94 13.71 17.45
N GLY A 91 0.77 12.59 16.74
CA GLY A 91 0.96 12.51 15.30
C GLY A 91 2.44 12.51 14.89
N PHE A 92 2.67 12.30 13.59
CA PHE A 92 3.99 12.42 12.95
C PHE A 92 3.93 13.54 11.91
N ASN A 93 4.94 14.41 11.91
CA ASN A 93 5.07 15.46 10.91
C ASN A 93 5.97 15.03 9.74
N ALA A 94 5.90 15.77 8.63
CA ALA A 94 6.63 15.43 7.40
C ALA A 94 8.15 15.45 7.61
N SER A 95 8.67 16.36 8.43
CA SER A 95 10.11 16.47 8.73
C SER A 95 10.63 15.29 9.56
N GLN A 96 9.85 14.82 10.53
CA GLN A 96 10.16 13.59 11.28
C GLN A 96 10.13 12.38 10.34
N LEU A 97 9.11 12.28 9.49
CA LEU A 97 8.96 11.17 8.55
C LEU A 97 10.09 11.13 7.51
N HIS A 98 10.50 12.29 7.00
CA HIS A 98 11.65 12.47 6.11
C HIS A 98 12.92 11.85 6.68
N ARG A 99 13.23 12.18 7.95
CA ARG A 99 14.42 11.68 8.66
C ARG A 99 14.33 10.18 8.96
N SER A 100 13.16 9.72 9.43
CA SER A 100 12.99 8.31 9.80
C SER A 100 13.03 7.36 8.60
N LEU A 101 12.43 7.72 7.47
CA LEU A 101 12.30 6.84 6.30
C LEU A 101 13.40 7.04 5.25
N LYS A 102 14.26 8.06 5.42
CA LYS A 102 15.27 8.46 4.43
C LYS A 102 14.65 8.59 3.03
N ILE A 103 13.56 9.37 2.92
CA ILE A 103 12.87 9.72 1.66
C ILE A 103 12.92 11.23 1.46
N THR A 104 12.58 11.76 0.29
CA THR A 104 12.53 13.23 0.13
C THR A 104 11.46 13.87 1.01
N TYR A 105 11.65 15.14 1.39
CA TYR A 105 10.65 15.88 2.16
C TYR A 105 9.29 15.96 1.42
N LYS A 106 9.32 16.19 0.10
CA LYS A 106 8.12 16.20 -0.75
C LYS A 106 7.36 14.88 -0.70
N SER A 107 8.08 13.75 -0.75
CA SER A 107 7.50 12.41 -0.60
C SER A 107 6.90 12.23 0.80
N ALA A 108 7.61 12.65 1.86
CA ALA A 108 7.14 12.56 3.23
C ALA A 108 5.86 13.37 3.46
N TRP A 109 5.78 14.58 2.90
CA TRP A 109 4.58 15.41 2.95
C TRP A 109 3.39 14.75 2.26
N LEU A 110 3.58 14.19 1.06
CA LEU A 110 2.54 13.46 0.33
C LEU A 110 2.01 12.26 1.14
N VAL A 111 2.91 11.50 1.76
CA VAL A 111 2.57 10.37 2.64
C VAL A 111 1.72 10.86 3.81
N CYS A 112 2.18 11.90 4.52
CA CYS A 112 1.42 12.45 5.65
C CYS A 112 0.03 12.91 5.24
N GLN A 113 -0.11 13.58 4.10
CA GLN A 113 -1.41 14.06 3.61
C GLN A 113 -2.34 12.88 3.29
N ARG A 114 -1.86 11.89 2.54
CA ARG A 114 -2.66 10.70 2.17
C ARG A 114 -3.10 9.90 3.39
N VAL A 115 -2.21 9.67 4.36
CA VAL A 115 -2.55 8.93 5.60
C VAL A 115 -3.56 9.70 6.45
N ARG A 116 -3.40 11.02 6.60
CA ARG A 116 -4.36 11.86 7.35
C ARG A 116 -5.73 11.90 6.65
N GLN A 117 -5.75 11.98 5.33
CA GLN A 117 -7.00 11.93 4.57
C GLN A 117 -7.68 10.57 4.72
N ALA A 118 -6.91 9.47 4.67
CA ALA A 118 -7.44 8.13 4.91
C ALA A 118 -8.07 8.03 6.32
N LYS A 119 -7.37 8.46 7.37
CA LYS A 119 -7.92 8.46 8.74
C LYS A 119 -9.27 9.20 8.88
N LYS A 120 -9.50 10.26 8.09
CA LYS A 120 -10.74 11.05 8.12
C LYS A 120 -11.92 10.36 7.43
N GLN A 121 -11.67 9.49 6.45
CA GLN A 121 -12.73 8.99 5.57
C GLN A 121 -13.46 7.75 6.08
N LYS A 122 -12.85 6.93 6.96
CA LYS A 122 -13.38 5.71 7.62
C LYS A 122 -12.26 4.96 8.39
N PRO A 123 -12.54 3.92 9.22
CA PRO A 123 -11.49 3.05 9.77
C PRO A 123 -10.59 2.49 8.65
N LEU A 124 -9.28 2.57 8.88
CA LEU A 124 -8.21 2.41 7.86
C LEU A 124 -8.31 1.09 7.05
N ALA A 125 -8.82 0.02 7.67
CA ALA A 125 -9.09 -1.26 7.02
C ALA A 125 -10.01 -1.16 5.80
N SER A 126 -11.04 -0.31 5.87
CA SER A 126 -12.02 -0.12 4.77
C SER A 126 -11.50 0.71 3.59
N LEU A 127 -10.30 1.29 3.71
CA LEU A 127 -9.66 2.12 2.68
C LEU A 127 -8.50 1.40 1.99
N LEU A 128 -8.09 0.25 2.53
CA LEU A 128 -7.23 -0.70 1.86
C LEU A 128 -8.02 -1.57 0.87
N THR A 129 -9.34 -1.62 1.02
CA THR A 129 -10.23 -2.34 0.11
C THR A 129 -10.35 -1.59 -1.20
N ALA A 130 -9.98 -2.23 -2.31
CA ALA A 130 -10.12 -1.65 -3.64
C ALA A 130 -11.60 -1.37 -3.93
N ARG A 131 -11.97 -0.09 -4.05
CA ARG A 131 -13.30 0.29 -4.50
C ARG A 131 -13.41 -0.07 -5.98
N ALA A 132 -14.28 -1.03 -6.32
CA ALA A 132 -14.61 -1.32 -7.71
C ALA A 132 -15.01 0.00 -8.39
N LYS A 133 -14.26 0.44 -9.39
CA LYS A 133 -14.77 1.49 -10.28
C LYS A 133 -15.93 0.84 -11.02
N GLY A 134 -17.16 1.33 -10.76
CA GLY A 134 -18.34 0.94 -11.51
C GLY A 134 -18.02 1.01 -13.00
N GLY A 135 -17.99 -0.16 -13.63
CA GLY A 135 -17.74 -0.29 -15.05
C GLY A 135 -18.92 0.26 -15.81
N ARG A 136 -18.62 1.12 -16.79
CA ARG A 136 -19.47 1.34 -17.95
C ARG A 136 -19.12 0.30 -19.00
#